data_AF-E8JZ36-F1
#
_entry.id   AF-E8JZ36-F1
#
_cell.length_a   1.000
_cell.length_b   1.000
_cell.length_c   1.000
_cell.angle_alpha   90.00
_cell.angle_beta   90.00
_cell.angle_gamma   90.00
#
_symmetry.space_group_name_H-M   'P 1'
#
loop_
_entity.id
_entity.type
_entity.pdbx_description
1 polymer ?
#
loop_
_entity_poly.entity_id
_entity_poly.type
_entity_poly.pdbx_seq_one_letter_code
_entity_poly.pdbx_strand_id
1 'polypeptide(L)'
;MVTNINLFESQDSKQQYEAFVKLANENYNELKNQIKTQFQDSKEGLEEYKVNILAEHEYKEYGINIINNVLFGIFLPAIMVHLTTTVAINLQLENNNLAAALIGTVIGGLFVIVTVYYLGKQSKNSKNRKKSISLNKAILFLENYEL
;
A
#
# COMPACT_ATOMS: atom_id res chain seq x y z
N MET A 1 4.30 6.49 24.96
CA MET A 1 3.09 7.30 25.21
C MET A 1 1.95 6.63 24.48
N VAL A 2 0.88 6.27 25.17
CA VAL A 2 -0.35 5.77 24.53
C VAL A 2 -1.05 7.02 23.99
N THR A 3 -1.14 7.15 22.68
CA THR A 3 -1.93 8.22 22.08
C THR A 3 -3.39 7.88 22.33
N ASN A 4 -4.14 8.77 23.00
CA ASN A 4 -5.57 8.56 23.18
C ASN A 4 -6.26 8.92 21.85
N ILE A 5 -6.44 7.90 21.00
CA ILE A 5 -7.05 8.07 19.67
C ILE A 5 -8.54 7.77 19.82
N ASN A 6 -9.38 8.75 19.48
CA ASN A 6 -10.82 8.60 19.43
C ASN A 6 -11.25 8.45 17.96
N LEU A 7 -11.94 7.35 17.64
CA LEU A 7 -12.43 7.07 16.28
C LEU A 7 -13.53 8.03 15.81
N PHE A 8 -14.20 8.73 16.73
CA PHE A 8 -15.42 9.48 16.49
C PHE A 8 -15.28 10.99 16.77
N GLU A 9 -14.05 11.47 16.94
CA GLU A 9 -13.77 12.90 17.20
C GLU A 9 -14.16 13.80 16.02
N SER A 10 -14.13 13.26 14.80
CA SER A 10 -14.48 13.98 13.59
C SER A 10 -15.65 13.32 12.87
N GLN A 11 -16.45 14.12 12.16
CA GLN A 11 -17.48 13.66 11.22
C GLN A 11 -16.95 13.51 9.78
N ASP A 12 -15.72 13.96 9.51
CA ASP A 12 -15.08 13.83 8.21
C ASP A 12 -14.58 12.39 7.99
N SER A 13 -15.03 11.74 6.91
CA SER A 13 -14.74 10.33 6.61
C SER A 13 -13.24 10.05 6.52
N LYS A 14 -12.48 10.97 5.93
CA LYS A 14 -11.03 10.84 5.80
C LYS A 14 -10.35 10.88 7.16
N GLN A 15 -10.72 11.82 8.04
CA GLN A 15 -10.16 11.90 9.39
C GLN A 15 -10.55 10.70 10.25
N GLN A 16 -11.79 10.21 10.13
CA GLN A 16 -12.24 8.98 10.79
C GLN A 16 -11.42 7.77 10.32
N TYR A 17 -11.18 7.64 9.02
CA TYR A 17 -10.35 6.58 8.47
C TYR A 17 -8.88 6.68 8.93
N GLU A 18 -8.32 7.89 9.03
CA GLU A 18 -6.97 8.10 9.54
C GLU A 18 -6.85 7.72 11.02
N ALA A 19 -7.83 8.09 11.85
CA ALA A 19 -7.92 7.65 13.24
C ALA A 19 -8.07 6.13 13.35
N PHE A 20 -8.91 5.52 12.51
CA PHE A 20 -9.10 4.08 12.42
C PHE A 20 -7.79 3.36 12.08
N VAL A 21 -7.08 3.79 11.03
CA VAL A 21 -5.80 3.20 10.64
C VAL A 21 -4.76 3.35 11.74
N LYS A 22 -4.72 4.51 12.40
CA LYS A 22 -3.76 4.76 13.48
C LYS A 22 -4.04 3.85 14.67
N LEU A 23 -5.29 3.78 15.13
CA LEU A 23 -5.68 2.95 16.26
C LEU A 23 -5.58 1.45 15.94
N ALA A 24 -5.90 1.01 14.72
CA ALA A 24 -5.68 -0.36 14.26
C ALA A 24 -4.21 -0.78 14.37
N ASN A 25 -3.28 0.14 14.08
CA ASN A 25 -1.84 -0.10 14.14
C ASN A 25 -1.26 -0.02 15.56
N GLU A 26 -1.83 0.81 16.42
CA GLU A 26 -1.36 1.01 17.81
C GLU A 26 -1.99 0.00 18.78
N ASN A 27 -3.32 -0.18 18.71
CA ASN A 27 -4.07 -1.04 19.62
C ASN A 27 -5.38 -1.56 18.99
N TYR A 28 -5.29 -2.71 18.31
CA TYR A 28 -6.44 -3.38 17.69
C TYR A 28 -7.57 -3.74 18.68
N ASN A 29 -7.25 -4.05 19.94
CA ASN A 29 -8.28 -4.37 20.92
C ASN A 29 -9.08 -3.14 21.33
N GLU A 30 -8.40 -2.00 21.49
CA GLU A 30 -9.06 -0.73 21.79
C GLU A 30 -9.98 -0.28 20.64
N LEU A 31 -9.52 -0.43 19.39
CA LEU A 31 -10.35 -0.17 18.21
C LEU A 31 -11.68 -0.94 18.26
N LYS A 32 -11.62 -2.25 18.53
CA LYS A 32 -12.83 -3.07 18.65
C LYS A 32 -13.73 -2.60 19.78
N ASN A 33 -13.15 -2.26 20.93
CA ASN A 33 -13.91 -1.82 22.10
C ASN A 33 -14.65 -0.51 21.80
N GLN A 34 -13.97 0.49 21.22
CA GLN A 34 -14.59 1.76 20.85
C GLN A 34 -15.76 1.56 19.87
N ILE A 35 -15.59 0.72 18.83
CA ILE A 35 -16.67 0.41 17.88
C ILE A 35 -17.83 -0.30 18.56
N LYS A 36 -17.55 -1.32 19.38
CA LYS A 36 -18.58 -2.08 20.10
C LYS A 36 -19.38 -1.20 21.05
N THR A 37 -18.70 -0.35 21.82
CA THR A 37 -19.33 0.53 22.80
C THR A 37 -20.13 1.64 22.13
N GLN A 38 -19.59 2.27 21.07
CA GLN A 38 -20.26 3.39 20.40
C GLN A 38 -21.56 2.96 19.71
N PHE A 39 -21.57 1.77 19.10
CA PHE A 39 -22.67 1.30 18.28
C PHE A 39 -23.55 0.27 18.97
N GLN A 40 -23.37 0.01 20.26
CA GLN A 40 -24.11 -1.02 21.01
C GLN A 40 -25.63 -0.97 20.77
N ASP A 41 -26.19 0.24 20.66
CA ASP A 41 -27.62 0.47 20.49
C ASP A 41 -27.98 1.11 19.12
N SER A 42 -27.05 1.18 18.17
CA SER A 42 -27.24 1.87 16.88
C SER A 42 -26.74 1.07 15.69
N LYS A 43 -27.65 0.27 15.11
CA LYS A 43 -27.39 -0.50 13.88
C LYS A 43 -27.18 0.40 12.67
N GLU A 44 -28.01 1.42 12.52
CA GLU A 44 -27.93 2.35 11.38
C GLU A 44 -26.63 3.15 11.40
N GLY A 45 -26.23 3.65 12.58
CA GLY A 45 -24.94 4.36 12.73
C GLY A 45 -23.74 3.45 12.48
N LEU A 46 -23.82 2.16 12.82
CA LEU A 46 -22.77 1.19 12.50
C LEU A 46 -22.63 0.99 11.00
N GLU A 47 -23.74 0.81 10.28
CA GLU A 47 -23.71 0.62 8.82
C GLU A 47 -23.16 1.85 8.10
N GLU A 48 -23.56 3.06 8.49
CA GLU A 48 -23.00 4.30 7.95
C GLU A 48 -21.49 4.39 8.21
N TYR A 49 -21.06 4.10 9.44
CA TYR A 49 -19.63 4.07 9.79
C TYR A 49 -18.85 3.04 8.99
N LYS A 50 -19.40 1.83 8.80
CA LYS A 50 -18.81 0.78 7.95
C LYS A 50 -18.62 1.27 6.53
N VAL A 51 -19.66 1.83 5.91
CA VAL A 51 -19.59 2.35 4.54
C VAL A 51 -18.50 3.42 4.41
N ASN A 52 -18.44 4.38 5.32
CA ASN A 52 -17.46 5.47 5.26
C ASN A 52 -16.02 4.96 5.37
N ILE A 53 -15.74 4.07 6.34
CA ILE A 53 -14.39 3.53 6.55
C ILE A 53 -13.96 2.64 5.40
N LEU A 54 -14.85 1.77 4.89
CA LEU A 54 -14.53 0.85 3.81
C LEU A 54 -14.35 1.58 2.47
N ALA A 55 -15.17 2.59 2.18
CA ALA A 55 -15.02 3.40 0.98
C ALA A 55 -13.69 4.19 0.98
N GLU A 56 -13.30 4.78 2.10
CA GLU A 56 -12.01 5.46 2.24
C GLU A 56 -10.82 4.49 2.13
N HIS A 57 -10.98 3.26 2.66
CA HIS A 57 -9.99 2.21 2.52
C HIS A 57 -9.76 1.86 1.05
N GLU A 58 -10.83 1.56 0.31
CA GLU A 58 -10.79 1.25 -1.12
C GLU A 58 -10.23 2.42 -1.94
N TYR A 59 -10.65 3.65 -1.65
CA TYR A 59 -10.15 4.84 -2.34
C TYR A 59 -8.63 4.98 -2.21
N LYS A 60 -8.07 4.78 -1.01
CA LYS A 60 -6.62 4.83 -0.81
C LYS A 60 -5.90 3.67 -1.49
N GLU A 61 -6.44 2.45 -1.43
CA GLU A 61 -5.84 1.30 -2.15
C GLU A 61 -5.85 1.51 -3.66
N TYR A 62 -6.94 2.02 -4.21
CA TYR A 62 -7.08 2.31 -5.63
C TYR A 62 -6.05 3.37 -6.09
N GLY A 63 -5.88 4.45 -5.33
CA GLY A 63 -4.87 5.47 -5.62
C GLY A 63 -3.44 4.92 -5.66
N ILE A 64 -3.07 4.08 -4.70
CA ILE A 64 -1.76 3.41 -4.65
C ILE A 64 -1.59 2.48 -5.86
N ASN A 65 -2.63 1.73 -6.22
CA ASN A 65 -2.61 0.81 -7.35
C ASN A 65 -2.46 1.54 -8.69
N ILE A 66 -3.13 2.68 -8.90
CA ILE A 66 -2.92 3.51 -10.10
C ILE A 66 -1.48 3.98 -10.20
N ILE A 67 -0.94 4.55 -9.12
CA ILE A 67 0.44 5.06 -9.11
C ILE A 67 1.43 3.94 -9.45
N ASN A 68 1.28 2.77 -8.83
CA ASN A 68 2.11 1.62 -9.12
C ASN A 68 1.97 1.16 -10.57
N ASN A 69 0.75 1.04 -11.09
CA ASN A 69 0.51 0.61 -12.46
C ASN A 69 1.09 1.59 -13.48
N VAL A 70 0.99 2.90 -13.25
CA VAL A 70 1.57 3.93 -14.12
C VAL A 70 3.10 3.88 -14.06
N LEU A 71 3.69 3.80 -12.87
CA LEU A 71 5.14 3.72 -12.69
C LEU A 71 5.73 2.45 -13.32
N PHE A 72 5.20 1.28 -12.97
CA PHE A 72 5.75 0.00 -13.42
C PHE A 72 5.32 -0.38 -14.84
N GLY A 73 4.13 0.04 -15.28
CA GLY A 73 3.60 -0.30 -16.59
C GLY A 73 4.05 0.65 -17.71
N ILE A 74 4.19 1.94 -17.42
CA ILE A 74 4.47 2.95 -18.46
C ILE A 74 5.90 3.50 -18.32
N PHE A 75 6.24 4.02 -17.14
CA PHE A 75 7.51 4.73 -16.97
C PHE A 75 8.71 3.79 -16.89
N LEU A 76 8.59 2.66 -16.21
CA LEU A 76 9.69 1.73 -16.03
C LEU A 76 10.23 1.19 -17.38
N PRO A 77 9.39 0.72 -18.33
CA PRO A 77 9.87 0.34 -19.66
C PRO A 77 10.62 1.48 -20.36
N ALA A 78 10.09 2.70 -20.31
CA ALA A 78 10.73 3.87 -20.93
C ALA A 78 12.09 4.19 -20.31
N ILE A 79 12.20 4.13 -18.98
CA ILE A 79 13.47 4.29 -18.24
C ILE A 79 14.47 3.21 -18.65
N MET A 80 14.03 1.95 -18.73
CA MET A 80 14.90 0.82 -19.09
C MET A 80 15.41 0.92 -20.52
N VAL A 81 14.55 1.32 -21.47
CA VAL A 81 14.95 1.60 -22.85
C VAL A 81 15.97 2.73 -22.88
N HIS A 82 15.70 3.84 -22.19
CA HIS A 82 16.60 4.98 -22.18
C HIS A 82 17.98 4.62 -21.60
N LEU A 83 18.02 3.93 -20.46
CA LEU A 83 19.25 3.41 -19.84
C LEU A 83 20.02 2.50 -20.80
N THR A 84 19.33 1.55 -21.42
CA THR A 84 19.96 0.60 -22.35
C THR A 84 20.57 1.32 -23.54
N THR A 85 19.84 2.27 -24.12
CA THR A 85 20.31 3.08 -25.25
C THR A 85 21.51 3.94 -24.87
N THR A 86 21.46 4.64 -23.74
CA THR A 86 22.59 5.46 -23.26
C THR A 86 23.85 4.63 -23.04
N VAL A 87 23.72 3.43 -22.45
CA VAL A 87 24.86 2.52 -22.26
C VAL A 87 25.39 2.01 -23.61
N ALA A 88 24.51 1.65 -24.54
CA ALA A 88 24.90 1.18 -25.87
C ALA A 88 25.65 2.27 -26.67
N ILE A 89 25.19 3.52 -26.62
CA ILE A 89 25.85 4.70 -27.23
C ILE A 89 27.24 4.90 -26.62
N ASN A 90 27.34 4.94 -25.28
CA ASN A 90 28.62 5.18 -24.59
C ASN A 90 29.67 4.08 -24.86
N LEU A 91 29.23 2.86 -25.16
CA LEU A 91 30.09 1.73 -25.53
C LEU A 91 30.32 1.62 -27.04
N GLN A 92 29.78 2.55 -27.85
CA GLN A 92 29.88 2.57 -29.32
C GLN A 92 29.32 1.31 -29.98
N LEU A 93 28.27 0.73 -29.39
CA LEU A 93 27.65 -0.54 -29.85
C LEU A 93 26.43 -0.31 -30.74
N GLU A 94 26.20 0.93 -31.19
CA GLU A 94 25.01 1.35 -31.95
C GLU A 94 24.80 0.52 -33.23
N ASN A 95 25.88 0.06 -33.86
CA ASN A 95 25.82 -0.76 -35.09
C ASN A 95 25.88 -2.27 -34.81
N ASN A 96 26.01 -2.70 -33.56
CA ASN A 96 26.08 -4.10 -33.17
C ASN A 96 24.81 -4.50 -32.40
N ASN A 97 23.78 -4.85 -33.18
CA ASN A 97 22.47 -5.27 -32.64
C ASN A 97 22.57 -6.40 -31.62
N LEU A 98 23.52 -7.33 -31.79
CA LEU A 98 23.69 -8.47 -30.90
C LEU A 98 24.27 -8.03 -29.55
N ALA A 99 25.29 -7.16 -29.56
CA ALA A 99 25.87 -6.61 -28.34
C ALA A 99 24.91 -5.66 -27.59
N ALA A 100 24.16 -4.83 -28.32
CA ALA A 100 23.13 -3.97 -27.73
C ALA A 100 22.01 -4.77 -27.05
N ALA A 101 21.55 -5.86 -27.68
CA ALA A 101 20.55 -6.77 -27.09
C ALA A 101 21.07 -7.48 -25.83
N LEU A 102 22.35 -7.89 -25.81
CA LEU A 102 23.01 -8.46 -24.64
C LEU A 102 23.03 -7.48 -23.47
N ILE A 103 23.34 -6.20 -23.71
CA ILE A 103 23.31 -5.15 -22.67
C ILE A 103 21.90 -4.97 -22.11
N GLY A 104 20.88 -4.88 -22.98
CA GLY A 104 19.49 -4.78 -22.54
C GLY A 104 19.08 -5.97 -21.66
N THR A 105 19.52 -7.17 -22.02
CA THR A 105 19.27 -8.40 -21.24
C THR A 105 19.97 -8.34 -19.88
N VAL A 106 21.23 -7.89 -19.82
CA VAL A 106 21.98 -7.76 -18.56
C VAL A 106 21.36 -6.69 -17.66
N ILE A 107 20.98 -5.53 -18.20
CA ILE A 107 20.32 -4.46 -17.44
C ILE A 107 18.96 -4.93 -16.90
N GLY A 108 18.16 -5.59 -17.74
CA GLY A 108 16.89 -6.20 -17.35
C GLY A 108 17.06 -7.22 -16.23
N GLY A 109 18.04 -8.13 -16.37
CA GLY A 109 18.36 -9.15 -15.37
C GLY A 109 18.80 -8.56 -14.03
N LEU A 110 19.71 -7.57 -14.05
CA LEU A 110 20.16 -6.86 -12.85
C LEU A 110 18.99 -6.16 -12.16
N PHE A 111 18.09 -5.52 -12.92
CA PHE A 111 16.92 -4.86 -12.37
C PHE A 111 15.99 -5.85 -11.65
N VAL A 112 15.75 -7.03 -12.23
CA VAL A 112 14.95 -8.08 -11.58
C VAL A 112 15.62 -8.54 -10.29
N ILE A 113 16.93 -8.81 -10.30
CA ILE A 113 17.69 -9.24 -9.12
C ILE A 113 17.60 -8.19 -8.00
N VAL A 114 17.82 -6.92 -8.32
CA VAL A 114 17.75 -5.81 -7.35
C VAL A 114 16.34 -5.69 -6.78
N THR A 115 15.32 -5.75 -7.64
CA THR A 115 13.92 -5.69 -7.23
C THR A 115 13.55 -6.84 -6.29
N VAL A 116 13.90 -8.09 -6.64
CA VAL A 116 13.64 -9.27 -5.80
C VAL A 116 14.38 -9.16 -4.46
N TYR A 117 15.64 -8.73 -4.46
CA TYR A 117 16.41 -8.55 -3.23
C TYR A 117 15.79 -7.46 -2.33
N TYR A 118 15.39 -6.33 -2.92
CA TYR A 118 14.76 -5.23 -2.19
C TYR A 118 13.42 -5.65 -1.59
N LEU A 119 12.55 -6.30 -2.37
CA LEU A 119 11.27 -6.83 -1.90
C LEU A 119 11.46 -7.89 -0.81
N GLY A 120 12.46 -8.77 -0.96
CA GLY A 120 12.83 -9.76 0.06
C GLY A 120 13.29 -9.11 1.37
N LYS A 121 14.08 -8.03 1.29
CA LYS A 121 14.51 -7.25 2.46
C LYS A 121 13.35 -6.47 3.08
N GLN A 122 12.46 -5.90 2.27
CA GLN A 122 11.26 -5.19 2.72
C GLN A 122 10.27 -6.14 3.39
N SER A 123 10.10 -7.36 2.88
CA SER A 123 9.31 -8.44 3.49
C SER A 123 9.81 -8.82 4.90
N LYS A 124 11.13 -8.76 5.11
CA LYS A 124 11.76 -8.95 6.43
C LYS A 124 11.54 -7.77 7.38
N ASN A 125 10.98 -6.64 6.92
CA ASN A 125 10.59 -5.53 7.79
C ASN A 125 9.31 -5.87 8.56
N SER A 126 9.49 -6.64 9.63
CA SER A 126 8.44 -7.14 10.52
C SER A 126 7.49 -6.04 11.01
N LYS A 127 7.97 -4.81 11.19
CA LYS A 127 7.13 -3.68 11.64
C LYS A 127 6.06 -3.30 10.62
N ASN A 128 6.45 -3.14 9.34
CA ASN A 128 5.51 -2.75 8.29
C ASN A 128 4.52 -3.88 7.99
N ARG A 129 4.99 -5.14 8.00
CA ARG A 129 4.12 -6.31 7.84
C ARG A 129 3.10 -6.42 8.97
N LYS A 130 3.52 -6.20 10.22
CA LYS A 130 2.61 -6.21 11.37
C LYS A 130 1.54 -5.11 11.26
N LYS A 131 1.91 -3.90 10.84
CA LYS A 131 0.97 -2.80 10.63
C LYS A 131 -0.08 -3.14 9.57
N SER A 132 0.36 -3.58 8.39
CA SER A 132 -0.56 -3.99 7.31
C SER A 132 -1.49 -5.13 7.74
N ILE A 133 -0.97 -6.17 8.42
CA ILE A 133 -1.81 -7.25 8.94
C ILE A 133 -2.82 -6.74 9.98
N SER A 134 -2.41 -5.82 10.86
CA SER A 134 -3.30 -5.26 11.89
C SER A 134 -4.44 -4.44 11.28
N LEU A 135 -4.11 -3.61 10.28
CA LEU A 135 -5.11 -2.86 9.52
C LEU A 135 -6.09 -3.80 8.82
N ASN A 136 -5.61 -4.81 8.09
CA ASN A 136 -6.49 -5.75 7.39
C ASN A 136 -7.38 -6.54 8.35
N LYS A 137 -6.88 -6.89 9.55
CA LYS A 137 -7.70 -7.50 10.61
C LYS A 137 -8.78 -6.55 11.14
N ALA A 138 -8.51 -5.24 11.18
CA ALA A 138 -9.48 -4.22 11.58
C ALA A 138 -10.56 -4.04 10.51
N ILE A 139 -10.17 -3.98 9.23
CA ILE A 139 -11.10 -3.94 8.11
C ILE A 139 -12.00 -5.18 8.10
N LEU A 140 -11.42 -6.38 8.14
CA LEU A 140 -12.19 -7.64 8.22
C LEU A 140 -13.11 -7.70 9.44
N PHE A 141 -12.66 -7.21 10.59
CA PHE A 141 -13.52 -7.10 11.76
C PHE A 141 -14.71 -6.19 11.48
N LEU A 142 -14.47 -5.00 10.94
CA LEU A 142 -15.51 -4.01 10.68
C LEU A 142 -16.53 -4.50 9.64
N GLU A 143 -16.07 -5.15 8.57
CA GLU A 143 -16.93 -5.77 7.55
C GLU A 143 -17.91 -6.80 8.15
N ASN A 144 -17.39 -7.68 9.00
CA ASN A 144 -18.13 -8.80 9.57
C ASN A 144 -18.80 -8.48 10.91
N TYR A 145 -18.64 -7.26 11.43
CA TYR A 145 -19.25 -6.88 12.70
C TYR A 145 -20.73 -6.53 12.48
N GLU A 146 -21.57 -7.18 13.28
CA GLU A 146 -23.02 -7.03 13.34
C GLU A 146 -23.42 -6.93 14.82
N LEU A 147 -24.54 -6.24 15.09
CA LEU A 147 -25.13 -6.09 16.43
C LEU A 147 -26.09 -7.24 16.78
#